data_AF-A0A969RSU6-F1
#
_entry.id   AF-A0A969RSU6-F1
#
_cell.length_a   1.000
_cell.length_b   1.000
_cell.length_c   1.000
_cell.angle_alpha   90.00
_cell.angle_beta   90.00
_cell.angle_gamma   90.00
#
_symmetry.space_group_name_H-M   'P 1'
#
loop_
_entity.id
_entity.type
_entity.pdbx_description
1 polymer ?
#
loop_
_entity_poly.entity_id
_entity_poly.type
_entity_poly.pdbx_seq_one_letter_code
_entity_poly.pdbx_strand_id
1 'polypeptide(L)'
;MTKELALKEKELALKEQEVKAKIELERRGVWFSSPLLIGIASAIFGLLGTGIGAALQGYSNSQLERQKYDSNFQLERQKFEFSLIQKALEIKDRNEAAKQLMFLVDSGVIQSLDSAKIRKIAEQPNQLPSALDISIKQRDVLKECVITISNPLVSLKNQPDTFSLDLVSVKPGTYPSSEHVFTSSSQTEEGWFKIKYEGRNGWIGNNTWSIESKSNSCP
;
A
#
# COMPACT_ATOMS: atom_id res chain seq x y z
N MET A 1 67.56 45.85 15.18
CA MET A 1 66.24 45.45 14.64
C MET A 1 66.30 44.73 13.28
N THR A 2 67.41 44.72 12.54
CA THR A 2 67.46 44.13 11.18
C THR A 2 67.77 42.62 11.15
N LYS A 3 68.51 42.09 12.13
CA LYS A 3 68.89 40.67 12.17
C LYS A 3 67.74 39.71 12.51
N GLU A 4 66.81 40.14 13.37
CA GLU A 4 65.65 39.33 13.75
C GLU A 4 64.63 39.20 12.62
N LEU A 5 64.49 40.25 11.80
CA LEU A 5 63.60 40.22 10.64
C LEU A 5 64.10 39.22 9.59
N ALA A 6 65.41 39.27 9.29
CA ALA A 6 66.04 38.32 8.37
C ALA A 6 65.99 36.87 8.87
N LEU A 7 66.01 36.67 10.19
CA LEU A 7 65.91 35.34 10.79
C LEU A 7 64.48 34.79 10.68
N LYS A 8 63.47 35.62 10.94
CA LYS A 8 62.06 35.27 10.74
C LYS A 8 61.74 34.98 9.27
N GLU A 9 62.27 35.74 8.33
CA GLU A 9 62.08 35.48 6.90
C GLU A 9 62.68 34.13 6.48
N LYS A 10 63.87 33.79 7.00
CA LYS A 10 64.47 32.47 6.76
C LYS A 10 63.69 31.33 7.40
N GLU A 11 63.16 31.53 8.60
CA GLU A 11 62.34 30.54 9.29
C GLU A 11 61.00 30.29 8.56
N LEU A 12 60.42 31.36 8.01
CA LEU A 12 59.17 31.31 7.24
C LEU A 12 59.39 30.61 5.90
N ALA A 13 60.50 30.91 5.21
CA ALA A 13 60.89 30.20 4.00
C ALA A 13 61.16 28.72 4.23
N LEU A 14 61.73 28.36 5.39
CA LEU A 14 61.97 26.96 5.75
C LEU A 14 60.66 26.22 6.06
N LYS A 15 59.73 26.88 6.79
CA LYS A 15 58.38 26.36 7.03
C LYS A 15 57.58 26.20 5.74
N GLU A 16 57.69 27.13 4.80
CA GLU A 16 57.06 26.99 3.49
C GLU A 16 57.62 25.81 2.69
N GLN A 17 58.94 25.57 2.77
CA GLN A 17 59.55 24.39 2.16
C GLN A 17 59.13 23.08 2.83
N GLU A 18 59.04 23.03 4.17
CA GLU A 18 58.52 21.86 4.89
C GLU A 18 57.05 21.58 4.56
N VAL A 19 56.22 22.63 4.45
CA VAL A 19 54.81 22.50 4.08
C VAL A 19 54.68 22.01 2.64
N LYS A 20 55.47 22.54 1.70
CA LYS A 20 55.47 22.06 0.31
C LYS A 20 55.97 20.61 0.21
N ALA A 21 57.01 20.24 0.96
CA ALA A 21 57.49 18.86 1.01
C ALA A 21 56.46 17.90 1.64
N LYS A 22 55.72 18.33 2.67
CA LYS A 22 54.58 17.57 3.22
C LYS A 22 53.44 17.41 2.23
N ILE A 23 53.06 18.48 1.52
CA ILE A 23 52.02 18.45 0.48
C ILE A 23 52.45 17.54 -0.68
N GLU A 24 53.73 17.54 -1.06
CA GLU A 24 54.25 16.73 -2.16
C GLU A 24 54.40 15.24 -1.79
N LEU A 25 54.72 14.93 -0.52
CA LEU A 25 54.66 13.57 0.04
C LEU A 25 53.21 13.06 0.13
N GLU A 26 52.24 13.91 0.50
CA GLU A 26 50.82 13.54 0.52
C GLU A 26 50.22 13.36 -0.88
N ARG A 27 50.79 13.99 -1.93
CA ARG A 27 50.24 13.93 -3.29
C ARG A 27 50.54 12.63 -4.05
N ARG A 28 51.49 11.81 -3.60
CA ARG A 28 51.88 10.55 -4.28
C ARG A 28 51.24 9.27 -3.73
N GLY A 29 50.41 9.33 -2.68
CA GLY A 29 49.90 8.11 -2.00
C GLY A 29 48.41 8.05 -1.63
N VAL A 30 47.58 9.06 -1.93
CA VAL A 30 46.26 9.21 -1.28
C VAL A 30 45.05 8.82 -2.17
N TRP A 31 45.25 8.33 -3.39
CA TRP A 31 44.11 8.10 -4.29
C TRP A 31 43.18 6.92 -3.88
N PHE A 32 43.58 5.95 -3.04
CA PHE A 32 42.69 4.80 -2.75
C PHE A 32 42.64 4.25 -1.31
N SER A 33 43.24 4.89 -0.31
CA SER A 33 43.50 4.20 0.98
C SER A 33 43.04 4.91 2.25
N SER A 34 42.27 6.01 2.19
CA SER A 34 41.73 6.63 3.42
C SER A 34 40.22 6.35 3.59
N PRO A 35 39.83 5.45 4.52
CA PRO A 35 38.43 5.14 4.84
C PRO A 35 37.59 6.37 5.21
N LEU A 36 38.24 7.40 5.76
CA LEU A 36 37.60 8.65 6.15
C LEU A 36 37.17 9.49 4.95
N LEU A 37 37.95 9.52 3.87
CA LEU A 37 37.60 10.23 2.64
C LEU A 37 36.50 9.51 1.84
N ILE A 38 36.52 8.16 1.84
CA ILE A 38 35.44 7.34 1.25
C ILE A 38 34.13 7.57 2.01
N GLY A 39 34.18 7.65 3.35
CA GLY A 39 33.02 7.95 4.19
C GLY A 39 32.42 9.34 3.91
N ILE A 40 33.25 10.36 3.73
CA ILE A 40 32.78 11.72 3.44
C ILE A 40 32.21 11.82 2.02
N ALA A 41 32.86 11.22 1.02
CA ALA A 41 32.36 11.22 -0.35
C ALA A 41 31.01 10.47 -0.45
N SER A 42 30.89 9.30 0.18
CA SER A 42 29.63 8.53 0.18
C SER A 42 28.48 9.23 0.90
N ALA A 43 28.74 9.98 1.98
CA ALA A 43 27.72 10.78 2.65
C ALA A 43 27.16 11.90 1.75
N ILE A 44 28.01 12.57 0.96
CA ILE A 44 27.60 13.63 0.03
C ILE A 44 26.78 13.05 -1.14
N PHE A 45 27.22 11.94 -1.72
CA PHE A 45 26.46 11.27 -2.78
C PHE A 45 25.14 10.66 -2.27
N GLY A 46 25.10 10.16 -1.02
CA GLY A 46 23.89 9.66 -0.38
C GLY A 46 22.82 10.75 -0.15
N LEU A 47 23.23 11.95 0.26
CA LEU A 47 22.34 13.10 0.46
C LEU A 47 21.84 13.70 -0.87
N LEU A 48 22.69 13.76 -1.91
CA LEU A 48 22.25 14.20 -3.24
C LEU A 48 21.29 13.19 -3.89
N GLY A 49 21.48 11.88 -3.65
CA GLY A 49 20.58 10.83 -4.13
C GLY A 49 19.18 10.87 -3.50
N THR A 50 19.08 11.23 -2.21
CA THR A 50 17.79 11.36 -1.51
C THR A 50 17.05 12.66 -1.87
N GLY A 51 17.77 13.76 -2.12
CA GLY A 51 17.15 15.04 -2.50
C GLY A 51 16.45 15.05 -3.87
N ILE A 52 17.00 14.33 -4.85
CA ILE A 52 16.43 14.26 -6.21
C ILE A 52 15.21 13.33 -6.26
N GLY A 53 15.19 12.26 -5.45
CA GLY A 53 14.05 11.33 -5.34
C GLY A 53 12.79 11.97 -4.75
N ALA A 54 12.93 12.78 -3.69
CA ALA A 54 11.80 13.46 -3.05
C ALA A 54 11.18 14.58 -3.93
N ALA A 55 12.00 15.28 -4.74
CA ALA A 55 11.53 16.34 -5.63
C ALA A 55 10.73 15.79 -6.82
N LEU A 56 11.12 14.63 -7.37
CA LEU A 56 10.37 13.95 -8.44
C LEU A 56 9.05 13.34 -7.95
N GLN A 57 9.01 12.85 -6.72
CA GLN A 57 7.77 12.37 -6.09
C GLN A 57 6.80 13.50 -5.73
N GLY A 58 7.31 14.70 -5.38
CA GLY A 58 6.49 15.86 -5.00
C GLY A 58 5.71 16.51 -6.15
N TYR A 59 6.24 16.50 -7.38
CA TYR A 59 5.59 17.17 -8.52
C TYR A 59 4.48 16.34 -9.20
N SER A 60 4.50 15.00 -9.05
CA SER A 60 3.51 14.08 -9.62
C SER A 60 2.35 13.72 -8.66
N ASN A 61 2.38 14.20 -7.40
CA ASN A 61 1.46 13.72 -6.35
C ASN A 61 0.21 14.61 -6.16
N SER A 62 0.24 15.86 -6.60
CA SER A 62 -0.87 16.81 -6.39
C SER A 62 -2.10 16.53 -7.26
N GLN A 63 -1.93 15.92 -8.43
CA GLN A 63 -3.05 15.49 -9.28
C GLN A 63 -3.61 14.12 -8.82
N LEU A 64 -2.73 13.27 -8.28
CA LEU A 64 -3.11 11.96 -7.75
C LEU A 64 -3.95 12.10 -6.47
N GLU A 65 -3.63 13.09 -5.62
CA GLU A 65 -4.44 13.44 -4.44
C GLU A 65 -5.84 13.97 -4.80
N ARG A 66 -5.96 14.78 -5.86
CA ARG A 66 -7.27 15.26 -6.34
C ARG A 66 -8.13 14.11 -6.86
N GLN A 67 -7.56 13.19 -7.64
CA GLN A 67 -8.28 11.99 -8.10
C GLN A 67 -8.68 11.06 -6.94
N LYS A 68 -7.83 10.92 -5.93
CA LYS A 68 -8.14 10.16 -4.71
C LYS A 68 -9.26 10.81 -3.90
N TYR A 69 -9.29 12.15 -3.80
CA TYR A 69 -10.36 12.88 -3.13
C TYR A 69 -11.71 12.66 -3.80
N ASP A 70 -11.77 12.81 -5.13
CA ASP A 70 -13.02 12.62 -5.89
C ASP A 70 -13.51 11.16 -5.81
N SER A 71 -12.58 10.19 -5.85
CA SER A 71 -12.91 8.76 -5.74
C SER A 71 -13.38 8.39 -4.33
N ASN A 72 -12.74 8.90 -3.29
CA ASN A 72 -13.18 8.69 -1.91
C ASN A 72 -14.53 9.36 -1.64
N PHE A 73 -14.75 10.55 -2.17
CA PHE A 73 -16.02 11.26 -2.04
C PHE A 73 -17.17 10.48 -2.69
N GLN A 74 -16.96 9.92 -3.90
CA GLN A 74 -17.95 9.05 -4.54
C GLN A 74 -18.21 7.77 -3.74
N LEU A 75 -17.16 7.16 -3.19
CA LEU A 75 -17.28 5.96 -2.37
C LEU A 75 -18.07 6.21 -1.08
N GLU A 76 -17.78 7.31 -0.38
CA GLU A 76 -18.50 7.70 0.84
C GLU A 76 -19.97 8.01 0.55
N ARG A 77 -20.24 8.68 -0.57
CA ARG A 77 -21.60 8.92 -1.03
C ARG A 77 -22.34 7.62 -1.32
N GLN A 78 -21.72 6.67 -2.03
CA GLN A 78 -22.32 5.36 -2.30
C GLN A 78 -22.58 4.57 -1.01
N LYS A 79 -21.65 4.62 -0.04
CA LYS A 79 -21.84 3.98 1.28
C LYS A 79 -22.99 4.61 2.06
N PHE A 80 -23.11 5.93 2.01
CA PHE A 80 -24.21 6.66 2.63
C PHE A 80 -25.56 6.29 1.98
N GLU A 81 -25.66 6.35 0.65
CA GLU A 81 -26.86 5.97 -0.10
C GLU A 81 -27.27 4.51 0.19
N PHE A 82 -26.32 3.58 0.23
CA PHE A 82 -26.57 2.18 0.60
C PHE A 82 -27.10 2.04 2.03
N SER A 83 -26.51 2.76 2.99
CA SER A 83 -26.94 2.71 4.40
C SER A 83 -28.38 3.18 4.59
N LEU A 84 -28.83 4.17 3.80
CA LEU A 84 -30.20 4.67 3.84
C LEU A 84 -31.19 3.68 3.23
N ILE A 85 -30.83 3.06 2.11
CA ILE A 85 -31.64 1.99 1.49
C ILE A 85 -31.78 0.82 2.45
N GLN A 86 -30.70 0.42 3.12
CA GLN A 86 -30.74 -0.65 4.10
C GLN A 86 -31.69 -0.32 5.25
N LYS A 87 -31.61 0.90 5.81
CA LYS A 87 -32.53 1.36 6.87
C LYS A 87 -33.99 1.36 6.43
N ALA A 88 -34.27 1.75 5.18
CA ALA A 88 -35.63 1.71 4.64
C ALA A 88 -36.13 0.25 4.49
N LEU A 89 -35.24 -0.71 4.17
CA LEU A 89 -35.55 -2.13 4.02
C LEU A 89 -35.56 -2.94 5.33
N GLU A 90 -35.03 -2.39 6.42
CA GLU A 90 -35.10 -2.97 7.76
C GLU A 90 -36.50 -2.87 8.39
N ILE A 91 -37.38 -2.06 7.78
CA ILE A 91 -38.77 -1.92 8.22
C ILE A 91 -39.54 -3.20 7.92
N LYS A 92 -40.21 -3.72 8.95
CA LYS A 92 -40.95 -4.99 8.87
C LYS A 92 -42.17 -4.92 7.93
N ASP A 93 -42.76 -3.75 7.80
CA ASP A 93 -43.87 -3.50 6.87
C ASP A 93 -43.33 -3.09 5.49
N ARG A 94 -43.59 -3.93 4.48
CA ARG A 94 -43.13 -3.72 3.10
C ARG A 94 -43.74 -2.49 2.44
N ASN A 95 -44.97 -2.12 2.81
CA ASN A 95 -45.61 -0.92 2.25
C ASN A 95 -44.98 0.35 2.82
N GLU A 96 -44.56 0.30 4.08
CA GLU A 96 -43.88 1.42 4.72
C GLU A 96 -42.42 1.55 4.24
N ALA A 97 -41.74 0.42 4.05
CA ALA A 97 -40.44 0.36 3.39
C ALA A 97 -40.48 0.95 1.95
N ALA A 98 -41.53 0.61 1.19
CA ALA A 98 -41.74 1.15 -0.16
C ALA A 98 -41.88 2.67 -0.18
N LYS A 99 -42.66 3.24 0.75
CA LYS A 99 -42.85 4.69 0.87
C LYS A 99 -41.56 5.41 1.25
N GLN A 100 -40.77 4.83 2.16
CA GLN A 100 -39.49 5.42 2.53
C GLN A 100 -38.48 5.38 1.39
N LEU A 101 -38.41 4.26 0.65
CA LEU A 101 -37.59 4.18 -0.56
C LEU A 101 -38.03 5.19 -1.62
N MET A 102 -39.34 5.35 -1.82
CA MET A 102 -39.89 6.34 -2.73
C MET A 102 -39.49 7.76 -2.31
N PHE A 103 -39.61 8.07 -1.02
CA PHE A 103 -39.19 9.36 -0.49
C PHE A 103 -37.69 9.62 -0.71
N LEU A 104 -36.82 8.63 -0.49
CA LEU A 104 -35.37 8.77 -0.70
C LEU A 104 -35.00 8.98 -2.18
N VAL A 105 -35.78 8.42 -3.10
CA VAL A 105 -35.64 8.63 -4.55
C VAL A 105 -36.17 10.01 -4.95
N ASP A 106 -37.36 10.38 -4.49
CA ASP A 106 -38.00 11.66 -4.79
C ASP A 106 -37.25 12.85 -4.20
N SER A 107 -36.62 12.69 -3.03
CA SER A 107 -35.77 13.70 -2.40
C SER A 107 -34.41 13.85 -3.08
N GLY A 108 -34.10 13.03 -4.09
CA GLY A 108 -32.84 13.05 -4.82
C GLY A 108 -31.63 12.67 -3.96
N VAL A 109 -31.84 11.91 -2.87
CA VAL A 109 -30.75 11.44 -2.01
C VAL A 109 -30.04 10.25 -2.66
N ILE A 110 -30.79 9.40 -3.37
CA ILE A 110 -30.25 8.29 -4.17
C ILE A 110 -30.09 8.77 -5.62
N GLN A 111 -28.87 9.17 -5.99
CA GLN A 111 -28.56 9.60 -7.36
C GLN A 111 -27.63 8.63 -8.08
N SER A 112 -26.85 7.84 -7.35
CA SER A 112 -25.86 6.92 -7.93
C SER A 112 -26.46 5.61 -8.43
N LEU A 113 -27.68 5.28 -7.99
CA LEU A 113 -28.43 4.09 -8.38
C LEU A 113 -29.55 4.46 -9.35
N ASP A 114 -29.93 3.50 -10.20
CA ASP A 114 -31.02 3.66 -11.18
C ASP A 114 -32.35 3.90 -10.46
N SER A 115 -32.68 5.17 -10.29
CA SER A 115 -33.86 5.66 -9.58
C SER A 115 -35.15 5.26 -10.27
N ALA A 116 -35.15 5.02 -11.60
CA ALA A 116 -36.29 4.49 -12.32
C ALA A 116 -36.54 3.01 -11.99
N LYS A 117 -35.47 2.23 -11.81
CA LYS A 117 -35.56 0.84 -11.37
C LYS A 117 -36.03 0.71 -9.92
N ILE A 118 -35.53 1.56 -9.02
CA ILE A 118 -35.97 1.57 -7.61
C ILE A 118 -37.44 1.98 -7.51
N ARG A 119 -37.89 2.97 -8.30
CA ARG A 119 -39.29 3.39 -8.35
C ARG A 119 -40.22 2.24 -8.77
N LYS A 120 -39.88 1.51 -9.84
CA LYS A 120 -40.66 0.35 -10.33
C LYS A 120 -40.79 -0.77 -9.29
N ILE A 121 -39.74 -1.00 -8.49
CA ILE A 121 -39.76 -2.03 -7.44
C ILE A 121 -40.52 -1.52 -6.21
N ALA A 122 -40.39 -0.24 -5.86
CA ALA A 122 -41.15 0.38 -4.77
C ALA A 122 -42.66 0.46 -5.07
N GLU A 123 -43.05 0.55 -6.35
CA GLU A 123 -44.45 0.42 -6.80
C GLU A 123 -45.02 -0.99 -6.61
N GLN A 124 -44.17 -1.99 -6.36
CA GLN A 124 -44.55 -3.39 -6.13
C GLN A 124 -44.02 -3.87 -4.77
N PRO A 125 -44.64 -3.45 -3.64
CA PRO A 125 -44.14 -3.74 -2.28
C PRO A 125 -43.91 -5.24 -1.99
N ASN A 126 -44.67 -6.11 -2.65
CA ASN A 126 -44.54 -7.57 -2.51
C ASN A 126 -43.23 -8.13 -3.08
N GLN A 127 -42.55 -7.40 -3.98
CA GLN A 127 -41.27 -7.78 -4.59
C GLN A 127 -40.06 -7.15 -3.88
N LEU A 128 -40.27 -6.34 -2.84
CA LEU A 128 -39.17 -5.77 -2.09
C LEU A 128 -38.43 -6.87 -1.32
N PRO A 129 -37.09 -6.98 -1.48
CA PRO A 129 -36.31 -7.88 -0.66
C PRO A 129 -36.35 -7.41 0.80
N SER A 130 -36.65 -8.30 1.72
CA SER A 130 -36.55 -7.99 3.16
C SER A 130 -35.09 -8.07 3.60
N ALA A 131 -34.69 -7.25 4.58
CA ALA A 131 -33.35 -7.32 5.19
C ALA A 131 -32.97 -8.75 5.66
N LEU A 132 -33.96 -9.57 6.05
CA LEU A 132 -33.77 -10.98 6.41
C LEU A 132 -33.43 -11.88 5.20
N ASP A 133 -33.96 -11.58 4.01
CA ASP A 133 -33.63 -12.30 2.76
C ASP A 133 -32.26 -11.88 2.21
N ILE A 134 -31.87 -10.62 2.40
CA ILE A 134 -30.57 -10.10 1.96
C ILE A 134 -29.44 -10.77 2.75
N SER A 135 -29.59 -10.99 4.06
CA SER A 135 -28.57 -11.66 4.86
C SER A 135 -28.32 -13.14 4.51
N ILE A 136 -29.27 -13.79 3.84
CA ILE A 136 -29.17 -15.21 3.42
C ILE A 136 -28.63 -15.31 1.98
N LYS A 137 -29.01 -14.41 1.07
CA LYS A 137 -28.48 -14.39 -0.32
C LYS A 137 -27.10 -13.71 -0.46
N GLN A 138 -26.73 -12.76 0.40
CA GLN A 138 -25.43 -12.09 0.33
C GLN A 138 -24.25 -13.04 0.61
N ARG A 139 -24.50 -14.19 1.26
CA ARG A 139 -23.48 -15.23 1.49
C ARG A 139 -23.12 -16.05 0.25
N ASP A 140 -23.97 -16.09 -0.78
CA ASP A 140 -23.77 -16.93 -1.97
C ASP A 140 -23.34 -16.15 -3.23
N VAL A 141 -23.24 -14.82 -3.19
CA VAL A 141 -22.92 -13.98 -4.38
C VAL A 141 -21.54 -13.31 -4.32
N LEU A 142 -20.84 -13.34 -3.18
CA LEU A 142 -19.39 -13.18 -3.21
C LEU A 142 -18.83 -14.52 -3.69
N LYS A 143 -18.41 -14.60 -4.96
CA LYS A 143 -17.50 -15.66 -5.37
C LYS A 143 -16.21 -15.42 -4.56
N GLU A 144 -16.14 -15.99 -3.36
CA GLU A 144 -14.96 -15.87 -2.52
C GLU A 144 -13.77 -16.39 -3.34
N CYS A 145 -12.70 -15.61 -3.40
CA CYS A 145 -11.47 -16.09 -4.00
C CYS A 145 -10.96 -17.22 -3.09
N VAL A 146 -10.98 -18.44 -3.60
CA VAL A 146 -10.53 -19.62 -2.86
C VAL A 146 -9.19 -20.07 -3.43
N ILE A 147 -8.24 -20.32 -2.54
CA ILE A 147 -6.91 -20.81 -2.89
C ILE A 147 -6.70 -22.21 -2.30
N THR A 148 -6.01 -23.07 -3.04
CA THR A 148 -5.66 -24.42 -2.61
C THR A 148 -4.16 -24.49 -2.35
N ILE A 149 -3.79 -24.99 -1.17
CA ILE A 149 -2.42 -25.16 -0.71
C ILE A 149 -2.19 -26.66 -0.58
N SER A 150 -1.24 -27.22 -1.32
CA SER A 150 -0.84 -28.64 -1.18
C SER A 150 0.46 -28.84 -0.41
N ASN A 151 1.29 -27.79 -0.35
CA ASN A 151 2.60 -27.86 0.29
C ASN A 151 2.51 -27.71 1.82
N PRO A 152 2.91 -28.74 2.61
CA PRO A 152 2.80 -28.72 4.06
C PRO A 152 3.83 -27.82 4.76
N LEU A 153 4.79 -27.26 4.02
CA LEU A 153 5.84 -26.38 4.54
C LEU A 153 5.51 -24.90 4.41
N VAL A 154 4.29 -24.57 3.99
CA VAL A 154 3.84 -23.19 3.82
C VAL A 154 3.46 -22.59 5.17
N SER A 155 3.96 -21.40 5.45
CA SER A 155 3.61 -20.63 6.63
C SER A 155 2.89 -19.33 6.25
N LEU A 156 1.95 -18.91 7.09
CA LEU A 156 1.38 -17.58 7.01
C LEU A 156 2.40 -16.55 7.41
N LYS A 157 2.51 -15.48 6.63
CA LYS A 157 3.34 -14.33 6.95
C LYS A 157 2.54 -13.24 7.64
N ASN A 158 3.18 -12.47 8.53
CA ASN A 158 2.53 -11.35 9.18
C ASN A 158 2.32 -10.14 8.24
N GLN A 159 3.12 -10.03 7.18
CA GLN A 159 3.04 -9.00 6.16
C GLN A 159 3.14 -9.62 4.75
N PRO A 160 2.62 -8.95 3.70
CA PRO A 160 2.73 -9.40 2.32
C PRO A 160 4.14 -9.11 1.78
N ASP A 161 5.14 -9.72 2.41
CA ASP A 161 6.55 -9.55 2.06
C ASP A 161 7.29 -10.87 2.29
N THR A 162 8.18 -11.23 1.35
CA THR A 162 8.89 -12.50 1.35
C THR A 162 9.78 -12.70 2.58
N PHE A 163 10.34 -11.61 3.13
CA PHE A 163 11.23 -11.62 4.30
C PHE A 163 10.50 -11.41 5.63
N SER A 164 9.18 -11.25 5.59
CA SER A 164 8.40 -11.06 6.81
C SER A 164 8.25 -12.35 7.62
N LEU A 165 7.92 -12.17 8.90
CA LEU A 165 7.92 -13.23 9.91
C LEU A 165 6.79 -14.22 9.66
N ASP A 166 7.13 -15.50 9.80
CA ASP A 166 6.17 -16.59 9.78
C ASP A 166 5.37 -16.65 11.09
N LEU A 167 4.05 -16.70 10.98
CA LEU A 167 3.09 -16.73 12.09
C LEU A 167 2.71 -18.14 12.50
N VAL A 168 2.38 -18.98 11.52
CA VAL A 168 1.87 -20.34 11.72
C VAL A 168 2.02 -21.15 10.43
N SER A 169 2.41 -22.42 10.53
CA SER A 169 2.43 -23.34 9.41
C SER A 169 1.01 -23.80 9.06
N VAL A 170 0.67 -23.72 7.78
CA VAL A 170 -0.66 -24.03 7.25
C VAL A 170 -0.68 -25.46 6.75
N LYS A 171 -1.68 -26.24 7.17
CA LYS A 171 -1.88 -27.59 6.62
C LYS A 171 -2.39 -27.53 5.19
N PRO A 172 -2.07 -28.55 4.35
CA PRO A 172 -2.66 -28.67 3.03
C PRO A 172 -4.18 -28.63 3.09
N GLY A 173 -4.79 -27.86 2.19
CA GLY A 173 -6.23 -27.64 2.16
C GLY A 173 -6.62 -26.44 1.31
N THR A 174 -7.91 -26.14 1.37
CA THR A 174 -8.55 -25.09 0.58
C THR A 174 -9.05 -23.98 1.50
N TYR A 175 -8.69 -22.74 1.21
CA TYR A 175 -8.91 -21.61 2.10
C TYR A 175 -9.55 -20.43 1.35
N PRO A 176 -10.59 -19.80 1.90
CA PRO A 176 -11.12 -18.55 1.37
C PRO A 176 -10.14 -17.42 1.67
N SER A 177 -9.86 -16.62 0.65
CA SER A 177 -9.07 -15.40 0.73
C SER A 177 -9.97 -14.20 1.00
N SER A 178 -9.62 -13.46 2.04
CA SER A 178 -10.31 -12.25 2.48
C SER A 178 -9.82 -10.99 1.77
N GLU A 179 -8.57 -10.98 1.30
CA GLU A 179 -7.90 -9.81 0.73
C GLU A 179 -6.81 -10.28 -0.26
N HIS A 180 -6.49 -9.47 -1.26
CA HIS A 180 -5.35 -9.69 -2.14
C HIS A 180 -4.58 -8.39 -2.36
N VAL A 181 -3.26 -8.46 -2.43
CA VAL A 181 -2.38 -7.29 -2.63
C VAL A 181 -1.26 -7.68 -3.59
N PHE A 182 -0.88 -6.76 -4.47
CA PHE A 182 0.34 -6.88 -5.27
C PHE A 182 1.40 -5.95 -4.69
N THR A 183 2.56 -6.50 -4.35
CA THR A 183 3.70 -5.74 -3.86
C THR A 183 4.78 -5.69 -4.92
N SER A 184 5.25 -4.50 -5.26
CA SER A 184 6.40 -4.31 -6.14
C SER A 184 7.69 -4.40 -5.31
N SER A 185 8.21 -5.61 -5.15
CA SER A 185 9.49 -5.84 -4.49
C SER A 185 10.59 -5.92 -5.55
N SER A 186 11.45 -4.90 -5.58
CA SER A 186 12.80 -4.79 -6.19
C SER A 186 13.02 -5.15 -7.67
N GLN A 187 12.17 -5.94 -8.32
CA GLN A 187 12.24 -6.35 -9.74
C GLN A 187 11.04 -7.20 -10.22
N THR A 188 10.13 -7.63 -9.33
CA THR A 188 8.94 -8.43 -9.69
C THR A 188 7.69 -7.98 -8.93
N GLU A 189 6.54 -7.96 -9.60
CA GLU A 189 5.24 -7.84 -8.93
C GLU A 189 4.90 -9.18 -8.28
N GLU A 190 4.90 -9.21 -6.95
CA GLU A 190 4.54 -10.40 -6.16
C GLU A 190 3.12 -10.22 -5.62
N GLY A 191 2.22 -11.13 -5.99
CA GLY A 191 0.87 -11.15 -5.44
C GLY A 191 0.83 -11.85 -4.08
N TRP A 192 -0.10 -11.44 -3.22
CA TRP A 192 -0.29 -12.01 -1.89
C TRP A 192 -1.78 -12.17 -1.60
N PHE A 193 -2.14 -13.28 -0.95
CA PHE A 193 -3.50 -13.56 -0.50
C PHE A 193 -3.56 -13.59 1.02
N LYS A 194 -4.63 -13.06 1.61
CA LYS A 194 -4.83 -13.06 3.05
C LYS A 194 -5.85 -14.10 3.47
N ILE A 195 -5.41 -15.09 4.22
CA ILE A 195 -6.26 -16.18 4.71
C ILE A 195 -6.30 -16.22 6.23
N LYS A 196 -7.34 -16.84 6.76
CA LYS A 196 -7.50 -17.11 8.19
C LYS A 196 -7.26 -18.59 8.47
N TYR A 197 -6.29 -18.89 9.33
CA TYR A 197 -5.97 -20.25 9.76
C TYR A 197 -5.83 -20.29 11.28
N GLU A 198 -6.53 -21.22 11.94
CA GLU A 198 -6.53 -21.38 13.40
C GLU A 198 -6.74 -20.05 14.17
N GLY A 199 -7.64 -19.21 13.67
CA GLY A 199 -7.96 -17.91 14.28
C GLY A 199 -6.99 -16.77 13.95
N ARG A 200 -5.88 -17.04 13.27
CA ARG A 200 -4.87 -16.05 12.86
C ARG A 200 -5.10 -15.63 11.41
N ASN A 201 -4.99 -14.34 11.14
CA ASN A 201 -4.97 -13.82 9.77
C ASN A 201 -3.52 -13.62 9.34
N GLY A 202 -3.19 -14.04 8.14
CA GLY A 202 -1.84 -13.85 7.59
C GLY A 202 -1.80 -14.00 6.07
N TRP A 203 -0.64 -13.72 5.52
CA TRP A 203 -0.41 -13.58 4.08
C TRP A 203 0.30 -14.80 3.52
N ILE A 204 -0.08 -15.19 2.31
CA ILE A 204 0.56 -16.24 1.54
C ILE A 204 0.92 -15.72 0.16
N GLY A 205 2.13 -16.04 -0.29
CA GLY A 205 2.62 -15.60 -1.59
C GLY A 205 1.88 -16.29 -2.73
N ASN A 206 1.56 -15.52 -3.77
CA ASN A 206 0.98 -16.00 -5.01
C ASN A 206 2.07 -16.59 -5.91
N ASN A 207 2.51 -17.80 -5.60
CA ASN A 207 3.49 -18.54 -6.37
C ASN A 207 3.15 -20.04 -6.37
N THR A 208 3.74 -20.77 -7.31
CA THR A 208 3.51 -22.22 -7.49
C THR A 208 4.06 -23.06 -6.33
N TRP A 209 4.94 -22.51 -5.50
CA TRP A 209 5.43 -23.19 -4.30
C TRP A 209 4.40 -23.19 -3.16
N SER A 210 3.60 -22.13 -3.06
CA SER A 210 2.67 -21.91 -1.95
C SER A 210 1.22 -22.20 -2.33
N ILE A 211 0.81 -21.91 -3.56
CA ILE A 211 -0.56 -22.08 -4.06
C ILE A 211 -0.53 -23.02 -5.27
N GLU A 212 -1.26 -24.12 -5.15
CA GLU A 212 -1.42 -25.11 -6.22
C GLU A 212 -2.45 -24.66 -7.25
N SER A 213 -3.60 -24.16 -6.78
CA SER A 213 -4.69 -23.72 -7.65
C SER A 213 -5.53 -22.63 -6.99
N LYS A 214 -6.29 -21.92 -7.83
CA LYS A 214 -7.19 -20.85 -7.41
C LYS A 214 -8.53 -20.99 -8.12
N SER A 215 -9.59 -20.52 -7.47
CA SER A 215 -10.90 -20.34 -8.11
C SER A 215 -10.86 -19.25 -9.18
N ASN A 216 -11.73 -19.34 -10.18
CA ASN A 216 -11.88 -18.35 -11.26
C ASN A 216 -12.29 -16.93 -10.78
N SER A 217 -12.67 -16.78 -9.51
CA SER A 217 -12.95 -15.49 -8.87
C SER A 217 -11.74 -14.80 -8.28
N CYS A 218 -10.59 -15.47 -8.25
CA CYS A 218 -9.34 -14.85 -7.83
C CYS A 218 -8.73 -14.02 -8.99
N PRO A 219 -8.07 -12.90 -8.68
CA PRO A 219 -7.26 -12.15 -9.64
C PRO A 219 -6.02 -12.94 -10.09
#